data_AF-A0A352FTG8-F1
#
_entry.id   AF-A0A352FTG8-F1
#
_cell.length_a   1.000
_cell.length_b   1.000
_cell.length_c   1.000
_cell.angle_alpha   90.00
_cell.angle_beta   90.00
_cell.angle_gamma   90.00
#
_symmetry.space_group_name_H-M   'P 1'
#
loop_
_entity.id
_entity.type
_entity.pdbx_description
1 polymer ?
#
loop_
_entity_poly.entity_id
_entity_poly.type
_entity_poly.pdbx_seq_one_letter_code
_entity_poly.pdbx_strand_id
1 'polypeptide(L)'
;HVHILASLRPVHCIADVLRDLKKESSTWAKENFDRRFTWQEGYAAFTVSPTATDSVRRYIATQEAHHRKHSSVDELRELLNAAGIEFDEKYLL
;
A
#
# COMPACT_ATOMS: atom_id res chain seq x y z
N HIS A 1 -8.06 -1.73 0.26
CA HIS A 1 -6.64 -1.49 0.60
C HIS A 1 -6.37 0.00 0.64
N VAL A 2 -5.14 0.42 0.97
CA VAL A 2 -4.74 1.84 1.03
C VAL A 2 -3.41 2.05 0.32
N HIS A 3 -3.25 3.21 -0.28
CA HIS A 3 -1.99 3.67 -0.89
C HIS A 3 -1.44 4.87 -0.11
N ILE A 4 -0.15 4.87 0.18
CA ILE A 4 0.50 5.92 0.98
C ILE A 4 1.76 6.38 0.26
N LEU A 5 1.84 7.69 -0.03
CA LEU A 5 3.08 8.35 -0.43
C LEU A 5 3.63 9.11 0.78
N ALA A 6 4.81 8.71 1.26
CA ALA A 6 5.42 9.28 2.46
C ALA A 6 6.89 9.61 2.23
N SER A 7 7.37 10.67 2.88
CA SER A 7 8.79 10.95 3.04
C SER A 7 9.22 10.49 4.43
N LEU A 8 10.21 9.62 4.50
CA LEU A 8 10.72 9.05 5.75
C LEU A 8 12.16 9.50 5.96
N ARG A 9 12.54 9.73 7.23
CA ARG A 9 13.95 9.91 7.58
C ARG A 9 14.70 8.59 7.42
N PRO A 10 16.01 8.62 7.12
CA PRO A 10 16.82 7.40 6.98
C PRO A 10 16.83 6.48 8.20
N VAL A 11 16.55 7.03 9.39
CA VAL A 11 16.46 6.27 10.65
C VAL A 11 15.18 5.43 10.77
N HIS A 12 14.18 5.64 9.91
CA HIS A 12 12.93 4.90 9.96
C HIS A 12 13.04 3.61 9.14
N CYS A 13 12.82 2.47 9.80
CA CYS A 13 12.60 1.20 9.12
C CYS A 13 11.16 1.13 8.60
N ILE A 14 10.98 0.83 7.32
CA ILE A 14 9.65 0.74 6.68
C ILE A 14 8.77 -0.32 7.37
N ALA A 15 9.37 -1.45 7.78
CA ALA A 15 8.66 -2.52 8.46
C ALA A 15 8.07 -2.07 9.81
N ASP A 16 8.82 -1.29 10.58
CA ASP A 16 8.34 -0.73 11.85
C ASP A 16 7.22 0.29 11.63
N VAL A 17 7.40 1.20 10.66
CA VAL A 17 6.39 2.21 10.31
C VAL A 17 5.06 1.55 9.92
N LEU A 18 5.09 0.52 9.08
CA LEU A 18 3.87 -0.15 8.63
C LEU A 18 3.28 -1.08 9.71
N ARG A 19 4.10 -1.70 10.56
CA ARG A 19 3.60 -2.44 11.73
C ARG A 19 2.79 -1.52 12.62
N ASP A 20 3.34 -0.36 12.97
CA ASP A 20 2.71 0.56 13.89
C ASP A 20 1.47 1.20 13.26
N LEU A 21 1.54 1.61 11.98
CA LEU A 21 0.37 2.09 11.23
C LEU A 21 -0.75 1.06 11.21
N LYS A 22 -0.46 -0.20 10.88
CA LYS A 22 -1.47 -1.27 10.84
C LYS A 22 -2.05 -1.56 12.22
N LYS A 23 -1.22 -1.56 13.26
CA LYS A 23 -1.65 -1.80 14.64
C LYS A 23 -2.61 -0.72 15.12
N GLU A 24 -2.20 0.55 15.06
CA GLU A 24 -3.00 1.65 15.58
C GLU A 24 -4.31 1.81 14.79
N SER A 25 -4.25 1.72 13.46
CA SER A 25 -5.46 1.75 12.63
C SER A 25 -6.39 0.55 12.87
N SER A 26 -5.85 -0.65 13.16
CA SER A 26 -6.68 -1.81 13.48
C SER A 26 -7.45 -1.61 14.78
N THR A 27 -6.79 -1.10 15.83
CA THR A 27 -7.45 -0.79 17.11
C THR A 27 -8.58 0.20 16.88
N TRP A 28 -8.28 1.33 16.23
CA TRP A 28 -9.27 2.36 15.94
C TRP A 28 -10.43 1.84 15.08
N ALA A 29 -10.16 1.11 14.00
CA ALA A 29 -11.19 0.59 13.11
C ALA A 29 -12.07 -0.46 13.82
N LYS A 30 -11.50 -1.30 14.69
CA LYS A 30 -12.28 -2.27 15.48
C LYS A 30 -13.22 -1.59 16.47
N GLU A 31 -12.81 -0.45 17.02
CA GLU A 31 -13.62 0.31 17.97
C GLU A 31 -14.70 1.16 17.29
N ASN A 32 -14.39 1.76 16.13
CA ASN A 32 -15.21 2.80 15.53
C ASN A 32 -15.95 2.38 14.25
N PHE A 33 -15.58 1.27 13.63
CA PHE A 33 -16.11 0.88 12.32
C PHE A 33 -16.56 -0.60 12.29
N ASP A 34 -15.63 -1.55 12.40
CA ASP A 34 -15.93 -2.98 12.36
C ASP A 34 -14.98 -3.76 13.27
N ARG A 35 -15.53 -4.41 14.31
CA ARG A 35 -14.79 -5.24 15.27
C ARG A 35 -14.03 -6.40 14.62
N ARG A 36 -14.40 -6.83 13.42
CA ARG A 36 -13.74 -7.90 12.66
C ARG A 36 -12.66 -7.38 11.71
N PHE A 37 -12.46 -6.07 11.64
CA PHE A 37 -11.46 -5.46 10.77
C PHE A 37 -10.09 -6.10 10.98
N THR A 38 -9.45 -6.48 9.88
CA THR A 38 -8.05 -6.90 9.84
C THR A 38 -7.39 -6.40 8.57
N TRP A 39 -6.10 -6.12 8.65
CA TRP A 39 -5.28 -5.93 7.46
C TRP A 39 -4.93 -7.28 6.85
N GLN A 40 -4.69 -7.27 5.53
CA GLN A 40 -3.97 -8.36 4.87
C GLN A 40 -2.56 -8.48 5.45
N GLU A 41 -2.00 -9.69 5.40
CA GLU A 41 -0.60 -9.93 5.74
C GLU A 41 0.33 -9.25 4.72
N GLY A 42 1.53 -8.88 5.17
CA GLY A 42 2.54 -8.25 4.31
C GLY A 42 2.17 -6.85 3.81
N TYR A 43 3.04 -6.28 2.99
CA TYR A 43 2.85 -4.99 2.34
C TYR A 43 3.75 -4.90 1.12
N ALA A 44 3.42 -4.00 0.19
CA ALA A 44 4.30 -3.63 -0.90
C ALA A 44 4.85 -2.21 -0.65
N ALA A 45 6.14 -2.02 -0.88
CA ALA A 45 6.80 -0.72 -0.73
C ALA A 45 7.74 -0.48 -1.91
N PHE A 46 7.61 0.68 -2.52
CA PHE A 46 8.38 1.08 -3.70
C PHE A 46 8.99 2.46 -3.46
N THR A 47 10.28 2.61 -3.77
CA THR A 47 10.94 3.91 -3.73
C THR A 47 10.60 4.73 -4.96
N VAL A 48 10.26 6.00 -4.76
CA VAL A 48 9.87 6.91 -5.84
C VAL A 48 10.93 8.00 -5.98
N SER A 49 11.33 8.32 -7.21
CA SER A 49 12.24 9.44 -7.45
C SER A 49 11.54 10.78 -7.18
N PRO A 50 12.28 11.84 -6.79
CA PRO A 50 11.68 13.15 -6.54
C PRO A 50 10.84 13.67 -7.72
N THR A 51 11.28 13.42 -8.95
CA THR A 51 10.60 13.83 -10.19
C THR A 51 9.29 13.08 -10.45
N ALA A 52 9.13 11.86 -9.91
CA ALA A 52 7.91 11.07 -10.02
C ALA A 52 6.90 11.35 -8.89
N THR A 53 7.23 12.20 -7.91
CA THR A 53 6.35 12.47 -6.76
C THR A 53 4.97 12.97 -7.18
N ASP A 54 4.90 13.89 -8.16
CA ASP A 54 3.64 14.49 -8.59
C ASP A 54 2.78 13.52 -9.40
N SER A 55 3.40 12.65 -10.21
CA SER A 55 2.66 11.61 -10.93
C SER A 55 2.11 10.57 -9.96
N VAL A 56 2.90 10.15 -8.97
CA VAL A 56 2.43 9.21 -7.92
C VAL A 56 1.34 9.83 -7.06
N ARG A 57 1.45 11.11 -6.70
CA ARG A 57 0.38 11.83 -5.98
C ARG A 57 -0.93 11.81 -6.77
N ARG A 58 -0.90 12.10 -8.07
CA ARG A 58 -2.08 12.06 -8.94
C ARG A 58 -2.64 10.65 -9.05
N TYR A 59 -1.77 9.66 -9.23
CA TYR A 59 -2.15 8.24 -9.27
C TYR A 59 -2.95 7.85 -8.01
N ILE A 60 -2.41 8.11 -6.81
CA ILE A 60 -3.08 7.82 -5.53
C ILE A 60 -4.42 8.54 -5.41
N ALA A 61 -4.50 9.82 -5.81
CA ALA A 61 -5.73 10.61 -5.72
C ALA A 61 -6.88 10.03 -6.59
N THR A 62 -6.56 9.30 -7.64
CA THR A 62 -7.55 8.71 -8.56
C THR A 62 -7.90 7.25 -8.25
N GLN A 63 -7.34 6.67 -7.17
CA GLN A 63 -7.44 5.25 -6.89
C GLN A 63 -8.86 4.73 -6.64
N GLU A 64 -9.71 5.54 -6.01
CA GLU A 64 -11.10 5.14 -5.79
C GLU A 64 -11.83 4.87 -7.11
N ALA A 65 -11.59 5.70 -8.13
CA ALA A 65 -12.19 5.51 -9.46
C ALA A 65 -11.55 4.33 -10.21
N HIS A 66 -10.24 4.14 -10.07
CA HIS A 66 -9.50 3.02 -10.66
C HIS A 66 -10.02 1.67 -10.15
N HIS A 67 -10.22 1.54 -8.84
CA HIS A 67 -10.69 0.30 -8.22
C HIS A 67 -12.15 -0.05 -8.46
N ARG A 68 -12.93 0.83 -9.11
CA ARG A 68 -14.24 0.44 -9.65
C ARG A 68 -14.13 -0.55 -10.82
N LYS A 69 -12.95 -0.63 -11.46
CA LYS A 69 -12.71 -1.44 -12.66
C LYS A 69 -11.52 -2.40 -12.53
N HIS A 70 -10.60 -2.16 -11.60
CA HIS A 70 -9.39 -2.96 -11.40
C HIS A 70 -9.30 -3.50 -9.97
N SER A 71 -8.94 -4.77 -9.82
CA SER A 71 -8.74 -5.37 -8.51
C SER A 71 -7.41 -4.92 -7.88
N SER A 72 -7.32 -4.96 -6.54
CA SER A 72 -6.08 -4.67 -5.82
C SER A 72 -4.94 -5.63 -6.18
N VAL A 73 -5.28 -6.87 -6.54
CA VAL A 73 -4.31 -7.91 -6.92
C VAL A 73 -3.72 -7.62 -8.30
N ASP A 74 -4.57 -7.23 -9.26
CA ASP A 74 -4.12 -6.86 -10.60
C ASP A 74 -3.22 -5.62 -10.54
N GLU A 75 -3.61 -4.63 -9.73
CA GLU A 75 -2.78 -3.46 -9.49
C GLU A 75 -1.43 -3.82 -8.87
N LEU A 76 -1.40 -4.69 -7.85
CA LEU A 76 -0.14 -5.14 -7.25
C LEU A 76 0.75 -5.85 -8.27
N ARG A 77 0.15 -6.71 -9.13
CA ARG A 77 0.86 -7.39 -10.23
C ARG A 77 1.50 -6.37 -11.18
N GLU A 78 0.75 -5.35 -11.59
CA GLU A 78 1.23 -4.29 -12.48
C GLU A 78 2.39 -3.50 -11.84
N LEU A 79 2.29 -3.17 -10.55
CA LEU A 79 3.33 -2.45 -9.82
C LEU A 79 4.62 -3.28 -9.68
N LEU A 80 4.50 -4.57 -9.37
CA LEU A 80 5.65 -5.47 -9.25
C LEU A 80 6.35 -5.66 -10.60
N ASN A 81 5.57 -5.85 -11.68
CA ASN A 81 6.09 -5.92 -13.04
C ASN A 81 6.82 -4.63 -13.44
N ALA A 82 6.22 -3.46 -13.17
CA ALA A 82 6.84 -2.17 -13.47
C ALA A 82 8.13 -1.93 -12.67
N ALA A 83 8.22 -2.49 -11.47
CA ALA A 83 9.43 -2.45 -10.63
C ALA A 83 10.48 -3.51 -11.01
N GLY A 84 10.17 -4.42 -11.94
CA GLY A 84 11.05 -5.53 -12.32
C GLY A 84 11.26 -6.56 -11.20
N ILE A 85 10.29 -6.70 -10.29
CA ILE A 85 10.34 -7.65 -9.19
C ILE A 85 9.71 -8.95 -9.66
N GLU A 86 10.44 -10.06 -9.60
CA GLU A 86 9.88 -11.39 -9.81
C GLU A 86 9.03 -11.81 -8.62
N PHE A 87 7.84 -12.35 -8.90
CA PHE A 87 6.92 -12.86 -7.89
C PHE A 87 6.23 -14.12 -8.43
N ASP A 88 5.81 -14.98 -7.50
CA ASP A 88 4.95 -16.10 -7.81
C ASP A 88 3.50 -15.68 -7.51
N GLU A 89 2.63 -15.82 -8.51
CA GLU A 89 1.23 -15.38 -8.43
C GLU A 89 0.48 -15.99 -7.24
N LYS A 90 0.89 -17.18 -6.78
CA LYS A 90 0.26 -17.84 -5.63
C LYS A 90 0.45 -17.11 -4.30
N TYR A 91 1.35 -16.11 -4.25
CA TYR A 91 1.61 -15.30 -3.06
C TYR A 91 1.08 -13.86 -3.14
N LEU A 92 0.30 -13.52 -4.18
CA LEU A 92 -0.30 -12.18 -4.32
C LEU A 92 -1.59 -11.99 -3.49
N LEU A 93 -1.95 -12.96 -2.65
CA LEU A 93 -3.20 -13.05 -1.90
C LEU A 93 -2.97 -13.56 -0.47
#